data_AF-A0A1I3PKF8-F1
#
_entry.id   AF-A0A1I3PKF8-F1
#
_cell.length_a   1.000
_cell.length_b   1.000
_cell.length_c   1.000
_cell.angle_alpha   90.00
_cell.angle_beta   90.00
_cell.angle_gamma   90.00
#
_symmetry.space_group_name_H-M   'P 1'
#
loop_
_entity.id
_entity.type
_entity.pdbx_description
1 polymer ?
#
loop_
_entity_poly.entity_id
_entity_poly.type
_entity_poly.pdbx_seq_one_letter_code
_entity_poly.pdbx_strand_id
1 'polypeptide(L)' 'MAYHFPHEKKHEQKKVKKHLFRSLPIQLGAVLVMIGVILYTLLFSNIPAFHDATHELRHALMFIPCH' A
#
# COMPACT_ATOMS: atom_id res chain seq x y z
N MET A 1 -4.06 -30.86 -44.90
CA MET A 1 -4.51 -29.46 -44.71
C MET A 1 -4.80 -29.28 -43.23
N ALA A 2 -3.93 -28.62 -42.47
CA ALA A 2 -4.20 -28.29 -41.08
C ALA A 2 -3.58 -26.92 -40.81
N TYR A 3 -4.42 -25.89 -40.82
CA TYR A 3 -4.00 -24.53 -40.49
C TYR A 3 -3.86 -24.40 -38.97
N HIS A 4 -2.66 -24.05 -38.54
CA HIS A 4 -2.33 -23.74 -37.15
C HIS A 4 -2.83 -22.31 -36.87
N PHE A 5 -3.76 -22.12 -35.93
CA PHE A 5 -4.28 -20.81 -35.53
C PHE A 5 -3.63 -20.32 -34.22
N PRO A 6 -2.61 -19.43 -34.25
CA PRO A 6 -1.96 -18.89 -33.05
C PRO A 6 -2.58 -17.59 -32.51
N HIS A 7 -3.77 -17.19 -32.95
CA HIS A 7 -4.28 -15.84 -32.71
C HIS A 7 -5.06 -15.64 -31.40
N GLU A 8 -5.58 -16.70 -30.78
CA GLU A 8 -6.47 -16.56 -29.63
C GLU A 8 -5.75 -16.17 -28.33
N LYS A 9 -4.52 -16.68 -28.12
CA LYS A 9 -3.78 -16.48 -26.87
C LYS A 9 -3.32 -15.04 -26.63
N LYS A 10 -3.19 -14.22 -27.68
CA LYS A 10 -2.69 -12.85 -27.57
C LYS A 10 -3.72 -11.87 -26.97
N HIS A 11 -5.02 -12.12 -27.17
CA HIS A 11 -6.07 -11.22 -26.70
C HIS A 11 -6.41 -11.43 -25.22
N GLU A 12 -6.43 -12.69 -24.76
CA GLU A 12 -6.57 -13.00 -23.33
C GLU A 12 -5.40 -12.46 -22.51
N GLN A 13 -4.16 -12.72 -22.95
CA GLN A 13 -2.96 -12.21 -22.28
C GLN A 13 -2.94 -10.69 -22.17
N LYS A 14 -3.40 -9.96 -23.20
CA LYS A 14 -3.52 -8.50 -23.17
C LYS A 14 -4.59 -8.02 -22.19
N LYS A 15 -5.74 -8.71 -22.09
CA LYS A 15 -6.79 -8.36 -21.12
C LYS A 15 -6.33 -8.59 -19.68
N VAL A 16 -5.71 -9.74 -19.40
CA VAL A 16 -5.19 -10.08 -18.06
C VAL A 16 -4.09 -9.09 -17.63
N LYS A 17 -3.13 -8.78 -18.52
CA LYS A 17 -2.07 -7.81 -18.21
C LYS A 17 -2.61 -6.40 -17.93
N LYS A 18 -3.64 -5.95 -18.67
CA LYS A 18 -4.29 -4.66 -18.42
C LYS A 18 -5.01 -4.63 -17.07
N HIS A 19 -5.67 -5.72 -16.68
CA HIS A 19 -6.33 -5.82 -15.38
C HIS A 19 -5.31 -5.85 -14.23
N LEU A 20 -4.21 -6.60 -14.40
CA LEU A 20 -3.13 -6.70 -13.41
C LEU A 20 -2.36 -5.38 -13.23
N PHE A 21 -2.06 -4.67 -14.33
CA PHE A 21 -1.43 -3.35 -14.28
C PHE A 21 -2.36 -2.27 -13.74
N ARG A 22 -3.68 -2.43 -13.87
CA ARG A 22 -4.64 -1.50 -13.26
C ARG A 22 -4.84 -1.78 -11.77
N SER A 23 -4.75 -3.03 -11.33
CA SER A 23 -4.89 -3.41 -9.92
C SER A 23 -3.63 -3.14 -9.09
N LEU A 24 -2.43 -3.22 -9.70
CA LEU A 24 -1.16 -2.96 -9.02
C LEU A 24 -1.06 -1.60 -8.32
N PRO A 25 -1.30 -0.45 -8.98
CA PRO A 25 -1.20 0.85 -8.32
C PRO A 25 -2.30 1.04 -7.27
N ILE A 26 -3.47 0.43 -7.47
CA ILE A 26 -4.57 0.48 -6.51
C ILE A 26 -4.22 -0.32 -5.25
N GLN A 27 -3.62 -1.50 -5.42
CA GLN A 27 -3.14 -2.33 -4.30
C GLN A 27 -2.00 -1.63 -3.55
N LEU A 28 -1.03 -1.05 -4.26
CA LEU A 28 0.04 -0.27 -3.63
C LEU A 28 -0.50 0.95 -2.88
N GLY A 29 -1.44 1.67 -3.49
CA GLY A 29 -2.10 2.81 -2.85
C GLY A 29 -2.85 2.39 -1.58
N ALA A 30 -3.59 1.27 -1.62
CA ALA A 30 -4.26 0.74 -0.44
C ALA A 30 -3.28 0.36 0.68
N VAL A 31 -2.16 -0.28 0.34
CA VAL A 31 -1.11 -0.63 1.32
C VAL A 31 -0.48 0.63 1.92
N LEU A 32 -0.15 1.63 1.10
CA LEU A 32 0.41 2.91 1.58
C LEU A 32 -0.57 3.65 2.50
N VAL A 33 -1.86 3.67 2.17
CA VAL A 33 -2.90 4.26 3.01
C VAL A 33 -2.99 3.51 4.34
N MET A 34 -3.02 2.18 4.32
CA MET A 34 -3.07 1.37 5.54
C MET A 34 -1.86 1.61 6.43
N ILE A 35 -0.65 1.64 5.86
CA ILE A 35 0.58 1.96 6.56
C ILE A 35 0.49 3.37 7.17
N GLY A 36 0.06 4.36 6.39
CA GLY A 36 -0.13 5.74 6.86
C GLY A 36 -1.09 5.85 8.03
N VAL A 37 -2.23 5.13 7.99
CA VAL A 37 -3.20 5.09 9.09
C VAL A 37 -2.58 4.45 10.33
N ILE A 38 -1.85 3.35 10.19
CA ILE A 38 -1.19 2.68 11.32
C ILE A 38 -0.11 3.58 11.94
N LEU A 39 0.72 4.24 11.12
CA LEU A 39 1.71 5.18 11.62
C LEU A 39 1.04 6.35 12.31
N TYR A 40 -0.02 6.92 11.72
CA TYR A 40 -0.78 8.01 12.32
C TYR A 40 -1.35 7.60 13.68
N THR A 41 -1.97 6.42 13.78
CA THR A 41 -2.53 5.98 15.06
C THR A 41 -1.43 5.72 16.08
N LEU A 42 -0.30 5.08 15.73
CA LEU A 42 0.79 4.87 16.69
C LEU A 42 1.43 6.19 17.14
N LEU A 43 1.60 7.14 16.23
CA LEU A 43 2.29 8.40 16.47
C LEU A 43 1.41 9.46 17.12
N PHE A 44 0.08 9.38 16.99
CA PHE A 44 -0.87 10.29 17.66
C PHE A 44 -1.73 9.61 18.72
N SER A 45 -1.55 8.31 18.99
CA SER A 45 -2.26 7.61 20.05
C SER A 45 -1.92 8.22 21.41
N ASN A 46 -2.96 8.37 22.24
CA ASN A 46 -2.88 8.83 23.62
C ASN A 46 -2.81 7.65 24.62
N ILE A 47 -2.56 6.44 24.13
CA ILE A 47 -2.36 5.27 24.99
C ILE A 47 -0.94 5.34 25.55
N PRO A 48 -0.74 5.35 26.89
CA PRO A 48 0.55 5.62 27.51
C PRO A 48 1.65 4.65 27.06
N ALA A 49 1.34 3.37 26.90
CA ALA A 49 2.31 2.37 26.44
C ALA A 49 2.86 2.65 25.02
N PHE A 50 2.00 3.12 24.10
CA PHE A 50 2.41 3.47 22.75
C PHE A 50 3.02 4.85 22.67
N HIS A 51 2.55 5.78 23.51
CA HIS A 51 3.13 7.10 23.66
C HIS A 51 4.60 7.00 24.08
N ASP A 52 4.90 6.25 25.15
CA ASP A 52 6.27 6.09 25.65
C ASP A 52 7.18 5.40 24.63
N ALA A 53 6.69 4.32 24.00
CA ALA A 53 7.44 3.59 22.98
C ALA A 53 7.75 4.43 21.72
N THR A 54 6.90 5.41 21.40
CA THR A 54 7.09 6.31 20.26
C THR A 54 7.56 7.71 20.67
N HIS A 55 7.79 7.97 21.95
CA HIS A 55 8.10 9.29 22.49
C HIS A 55 9.36 9.87 21.84
N GLU A 56 10.45 9.10 21.84
CA GLU A 56 11.71 9.49 21.19
C GLU A 56 11.54 9.73 19.68
N LEU A 57 10.72 8.91 19.01
CA LEU A 57 10.42 9.08 17.59
C LEU A 57 9.60 10.35 17.33
N ARG A 58 8.61 10.65 18.19
CA ARG A 58 7.80 11.87 18.14
C ARG A 58 8.66 13.12 18.34
N HIS A 59 9.59 13.07 19.29
CA HIS A 59 10.59 14.14 19.52
C HIS A 59 11.53 14.30 18.33
N ALA A 60 12.03 13.20 17.76
CA ALA A 60 12.90 13.24 16.58
C ALA A 60 12.20 13.86 15.35
N LEU A 61 10.88 13.65 15.22
CA LEU A 61 10.09 14.26 14.15
C LEU A 61 9.72 15.73 14.40
N MET A 62 9.91 16.25 15.63
CA MET A 62 9.63 17.64 16.04
C MET A 62 8.21 18.17 15.74
N PHE A 63 7.31 17.31 15.26
CA PHE A 63 6.00 17.71 14.71
C PHE A 63 4.83 17.23 15.55
N ILE A 64 5.03 16.27 16.46
CA ILE A 64 3.97 15.66 17.26
C ILE A 64 4.02 16.21 18.70
N PRO A 65 2.92 16.79 19.22
CA PRO A 65 2.88 17.28 20.60
C PRO A 65 2.91 16.11 21.59
N CYS A 66 3.77 16.23 22.61
CA CYS A 66 4.05 15.20 23.61
C CYS A 66 3.83 15.69 25.07
N HIS A 67 3.18 16.86 25.25
CA HIS A 67 2.92 17.49 26.54
C HIS A 67 1.49 18.03 26.60
#